data_AF-A0A3N7AVU8-F1
#
_entry.id   AF-A0A3N7AVU8-F1
#
_cell.length_a   1.000
_cell.length_b   1.000
_cell.length_c   1.000
_cell.angle_alpha   90.00
_cell.angle_beta   90.00
_cell.angle_gamma   90.00
#
_symmetry.space_group_name_H-M   'P 1'
#
loop_
_entity.id
_entity.type
_entity.pdbx_description
1 polymer ?
#
loop_
_entity_poly.entity_id
_entity_poly.type
_entity_poly.pdbx_seq_one_letter_code
_entity_poly.pdbx_strand_id
1 'polypeptide(L)'
;MPAHAVITTVTDTGGLYSLTLRVGTAGATVDTVAFNVTGAAAQSPVPLTGSQTIDIWVQPIRPTLANTTARPVTLRVDSSTALSCPLGTCGGATIPFSKISWVATFNDNLASGDIQTGRFTGGGSQLIASYNANATFCSGLLCPLLGAWTYQSRQLTGTRLQFTYDNDVVYPAGNYKGTVRFTASME
;
A
#
# COMPACT_ATOMS: atom_id res chain seq x y z
N MET A 1 3.02 -21.38 9.74
CA MET A 1 2.50 -20.34 10.65
C MET A 1 1.75 -19.32 9.80
N PRO A 2 0.50 -18.95 10.12
CA PRO A 2 -0.18 -17.88 9.39
C PRO A 2 0.56 -16.55 9.68
N ALA A 3 0.99 -15.86 8.63
CA ALA A 3 1.58 -14.54 8.77
C ALA A 3 0.47 -13.53 9.13
N HIS A 4 0.73 -12.66 10.10
CA HIS A 4 -0.16 -11.57 10.53
C HIS A 4 0.09 -10.30 9.72
N ALA A 5 -0.88 -9.37 9.68
CA ALA A 5 -0.68 -8.03 9.12
C ALA A 5 0.72 -7.49 9.46
N VAL A 6 1.50 -7.13 8.44
CA VAL A 6 2.90 -6.76 8.64
C VAL A 6 2.93 -5.36 9.23
N ILE A 7 3.24 -5.28 10.52
CA ILE A 7 3.48 -4.03 11.22
C ILE A 7 4.99 -3.85 11.31
N THR A 8 5.52 -2.86 10.60
CA THR A 8 6.93 -2.46 10.72
C THR A 8 6.98 -1.09 11.36
N THR A 9 7.60 -1.00 12.53
CA THR A 9 7.91 0.27 13.18
C THR A 9 9.42 0.49 13.13
N VAL A 10 9.83 1.59 12.50
CA VAL A 10 11.24 2.01 12.47
C VAL A 10 11.37 3.29 13.28
N THR A 11 12.34 3.36 14.18
CA THR A 11 12.70 4.57 14.94
C THR A 11 14.03 5.14 14.48
N ASP A 12 14.16 6.47 14.50
CA ASP A 12 15.43 7.13 14.18
C ASP A 12 16.49 6.99 15.29
N THR A 13 17.70 7.43 14.99
CA THR A 13 18.84 7.45 15.93
C THR A 13 18.61 8.50 17.01
N GLY A 14 17.79 8.15 18.00
CA GLY A 14 17.33 9.06 19.06
C GLY A 14 15.93 8.73 19.58
N GLY A 15 15.16 7.88 18.88
CA GLY A 15 13.82 7.47 19.28
C GLY A 15 12.78 8.59 19.18
N LEU A 16 13.13 9.68 18.49
CA LEU A 16 12.30 10.87 18.37
C LEU A 16 11.22 10.67 17.30
N TYR A 17 11.60 10.04 16.20
CA TYR A 17 10.72 9.81 15.06
C TYR A 17 10.41 8.32 14.96
N SER A 18 9.18 7.98 14.59
CA SER A 18 8.84 6.61 14.20
C SER A 18 7.95 6.57 12.97
N LEU A 19 8.09 5.51 12.18
CA LEU A 19 7.23 5.24 11.02
C LEU A 19 6.60 3.87 11.20
N THR A 20 5.27 3.80 11.18
CA THR A 20 4.52 2.55 11.24
C THR A 20 3.86 2.29 9.91
N LEU A 21 4.23 1.18 9.26
CA LEU A 21 3.51 0.62 8.11
C LEU A 21 2.64 -0.53 8.59
N ARG A 22 1.37 -0.54 8.19
CA ARG A 22 0.48 -1.71 8.29
C ARG A 22 -0.15 -1.98 6.93
N VAL A 23 -0.06 -3.23 6.50
CA VAL A 23 -0.72 -3.75 5.29
C VAL A 23 -1.75 -4.79 5.73
N GLY A 24 -3.00 -4.55 5.37
CA GLY A 24 -4.16 -5.36 5.73
C GLY A 24 -4.81 -4.98 7.06
N THR A 25 -5.78 -5.80 7.48
CA THR A 25 -6.55 -5.57 8.70
C THR A 25 -5.76 -6.00 9.94
N ALA A 26 -5.70 -5.15 10.97
CA ALA A 26 -5.03 -5.50 12.23
C ALA A 26 -5.69 -6.73 12.89
N GLY A 27 -4.89 -7.74 13.22
CA GLY A 27 -5.38 -9.02 13.78
C GLY A 27 -5.90 -10.02 12.74
N ALA A 28 -5.95 -9.67 11.45
CA ALA A 28 -6.28 -10.59 10.37
C ALA A 28 -5.02 -11.31 9.81
N THR A 29 -5.25 -12.35 9.01
CA THR A 29 -4.22 -12.99 8.18
C THR A 29 -3.63 -11.99 7.18
N VAL A 30 -2.34 -12.10 6.82
CA VAL A 30 -1.75 -11.34 5.72
C VAL A 30 -2.64 -11.47 4.48
N ASP A 31 -3.01 -10.34 3.91
CA ASP A 31 -3.76 -10.33 2.66
C ASP A 31 -2.87 -10.87 1.53
N THR A 32 -3.29 -11.98 0.95
CA THR A 32 -2.62 -12.60 -0.20
C THR A 32 -3.40 -12.25 -1.44
N VAL A 33 -2.84 -11.48 -2.38
CA VAL A 33 -3.57 -11.20 -3.62
C VAL A 33 -3.85 -12.51 -4.34
N ALA A 34 -5.13 -12.88 -4.42
CA ALA A 34 -5.58 -14.12 -5.05
C ALA A 34 -6.67 -13.82 -6.07
N PHE A 35 -6.54 -14.44 -7.23
CA PHE A 35 -7.52 -14.39 -8.30
C PHE A 35 -7.98 -15.80 -8.62
N ASN A 36 -9.29 -16.00 -8.61
CA ASN A 36 -9.90 -17.22 -9.10
C ASN A 36 -10.27 -16.98 -10.56
N VAL A 37 -9.48 -17.54 -11.48
CA VAL A 37 -9.77 -17.48 -12.91
C VAL A 37 -10.75 -18.62 -13.22
N THR A 38 -12.03 -18.31 -13.35
CA THR A 38 -13.05 -19.29 -13.75
C THR A 38 -12.95 -19.55 -15.26
N GLY A 39 -13.07 -20.81 -15.69
CA GLY A 39 -12.81 -21.22 -17.08
C GLY A 39 -13.69 -20.55 -18.16
N ALA A 40 -14.73 -19.81 -17.78
CA ALA A 40 -15.54 -19.00 -18.71
C ALA A 40 -14.95 -17.60 -18.96
N ALA A 41 -14.10 -17.08 -18.08
CA ALA A 41 -13.33 -15.85 -18.32
C ALA A 41 -12.27 -16.05 -19.41
N ALA A 42 -11.88 -17.30 -19.72
CA ALA A 42 -10.99 -17.63 -20.82
C ALA A 42 -11.52 -17.24 -22.22
N GLN A 43 -12.77 -16.76 -22.34
CA GLN A 43 -13.40 -16.48 -23.63
C GLN A 43 -13.94 -15.04 -23.79
N SER A 44 -13.67 -14.12 -22.85
CA SER A 44 -14.08 -12.72 -22.99
C SER A 44 -13.09 -11.77 -22.30
N PRO A 45 -12.63 -10.68 -22.94
CA PRO A 45 -11.62 -9.75 -22.43
C PRO A 45 -12.09 -8.86 -21.27
N VAL A 46 -13.12 -9.29 -20.53
CA VAL A 46 -13.66 -8.54 -19.38
C VAL A 46 -12.66 -8.65 -18.22
N PRO A 47 -12.24 -7.52 -17.62
CA PRO A 47 -11.36 -7.53 -16.45
C PRO A 47 -11.97 -8.33 -15.30
N LEU A 48 -11.13 -9.13 -14.62
CA LEU A 48 -11.54 -9.93 -13.48
C LEU A 48 -11.19 -9.19 -12.18
N THR A 49 -12.22 -8.79 -11.44
CA THR A 49 -12.02 -8.21 -10.12
C THR A 49 -11.59 -9.28 -9.13
N GLY A 50 -10.49 -9.05 -8.43
CA GLY A 50 -10.04 -9.90 -7.34
C GLY A 50 -11.03 -9.84 -6.17
N SER A 51 -11.13 -10.93 -5.41
CA SER A 51 -12.07 -11.03 -4.28
C SER A 51 -11.61 -10.28 -3.03
N GLN A 52 -10.41 -9.68 -3.04
CA GLN A 52 -9.76 -9.13 -1.86
C GLN A 52 -9.54 -7.63 -1.97
N THR A 53 -9.80 -6.96 -0.85
CA THR A 53 -9.47 -5.56 -0.62
C THR A 53 -8.38 -5.48 0.44
N ILE A 54 -7.34 -4.69 0.20
CA ILE A 54 -6.22 -4.52 1.14
C ILE A 54 -6.19 -3.09 1.63
N ASP A 55 -6.21 -2.90 2.95
CA ASP A 55 -6.11 -1.58 3.58
C ASP A 55 -4.64 -1.26 3.90
N ILE A 56 -4.18 -0.09 3.50
CA ILE A 56 -2.80 0.36 3.76
C ILE A 56 -2.80 1.55 4.70
N TRP A 57 -1.96 1.45 5.73
CA TRP A 57 -1.76 2.49 6.73
C TRP A 57 -0.27 2.82 6.83
N VAL A 58 0.06 4.10 6.73
CA VAL A 58 1.42 4.60 6.92
C VAL A 58 1.34 5.82 7.84
N GLN A 59 1.74 5.60 9.09
CA GLN A 59 1.59 6.57 10.17
C GLN A 59 2.97 7.00 10.67
N PRO A 60 3.42 8.21 10.34
CA PRO A 60 4.60 8.80 10.96
C PRO A 60 4.22 9.39 12.33
N ILE A 61 5.00 9.07 13.36
CA ILE A 61 4.93 9.71 14.68
C ILE A 61 6.15 10.60 14.85
N ARG A 62 5.94 11.77 15.46
CA ARG A 62 6.99 12.76 15.72
C ARG A 62 6.93 13.32 17.14
N PRO A 63 8.06 13.84 17.67
CA PRO A 63 8.06 14.58 18.92
C PRO A 63 7.35 15.91 18.69
N THR A 64 6.61 16.35 19.70
CA THR A 64 5.89 17.64 19.74
C THR A 64 6.82 18.87 19.68
N LEU A 65 8.14 18.69 19.76
CA LEU A 65 9.15 19.73 19.84
C LEU A 65 10.00 19.87 18.56
N ALA A 66 9.77 19.03 17.55
CA ALA A 66 10.53 19.05 16.31
C ALA A 66 9.93 20.07 15.31
N ASN A 67 10.76 21.05 14.96
CA ASN A 67 10.59 22.11 13.97
C ASN A 67 9.94 21.71 12.63
N THR A 68 9.64 22.74 11.82
CA THR A 68 9.05 22.74 10.46
C THR A 68 9.83 21.97 9.38
N THR A 69 10.72 21.06 9.77
CA THR A 69 11.55 20.26 8.87
C THR A 69 10.67 19.33 8.06
N ALA A 70 10.77 19.44 6.73
CA ALA A 70 10.09 18.52 5.84
C ALA A 70 10.66 17.12 6.01
N ARG A 71 9.78 16.14 6.24
CA ARG A 71 10.15 14.73 6.28
C ARG A 71 9.39 13.97 5.20
N PRO A 72 9.96 13.80 4.00
CA PRO A 72 9.32 13.00 2.97
C PRO A 72 9.11 11.57 3.46
N VAL A 73 7.87 11.10 3.35
CA VAL A 73 7.49 9.71 3.52
C VAL A 73 7.21 9.14 2.14
N THR A 74 7.82 8.00 1.83
CA THR A 74 7.56 7.28 0.58
C THR A 74 7.06 5.88 0.87
N LEU A 75 6.14 5.41 0.02
CA LEU A 75 5.68 4.02 0.00
C LEU A 75 6.03 3.43 -1.35
N ARG A 76 6.84 2.37 -1.32
CA ARG A 76 7.25 1.61 -2.49
C ARG A 76 6.72 0.19 -2.45
N VAL A 77 6.54 -0.39 -3.62
CA VAL A 77 6.00 -1.72 -3.80
C VAL A 77 6.89 -2.57 -4.69
N ASP A 78 7.18 -3.79 -4.25
CA ASP A 78 7.85 -4.83 -5.02
C ASP A 78 6.79 -5.82 -5.53
N SER A 79 6.64 -5.86 -6.84
CA SER A 79 5.73 -6.74 -7.56
C SER A 79 6.48 -7.60 -8.59
N SER A 80 7.76 -7.90 -8.34
CA SER A 80 8.62 -8.61 -9.29
C SER A 80 8.32 -10.11 -9.42
N THR A 81 7.68 -10.69 -8.40
CA THR A 81 7.37 -12.12 -8.35
C THR A 81 5.96 -12.38 -8.87
N ALA A 82 5.80 -13.09 -9.98
CA ALA A 82 4.50 -13.39 -10.59
C ALA A 82 3.54 -14.16 -9.65
N LEU A 83 2.23 -14.04 -9.90
CA LEU A 83 1.25 -14.95 -9.32
C LEU A 83 1.51 -16.35 -9.87
N SER A 84 1.59 -17.33 -8.97
CA SER A 84 1.76 -18.72 -9.34
C SER A 84 0.45 -19.48 -9.16
N CYS A 85 0.19 -20.42 -10.04
CA CYS A 85 -0.93 -21.34 -9.90
C CYS A 85 -0.40 -22.77 -9.73
N PRO A 86 -0.95 -23.57 -8.79
CA PRO A 86 -0.42 -24.90 -8.49
C PRO A 86 -0.41 -25.84 -9.70
N LEU A 87 0.63 -26.67 -9.81
CA LEU A 87 0.82 -27.63 -10.92
C LEU A 87 -0.40 -28.54 -11.18
N GLY A 88 -1.18 -28.86 -10.14
CA GLY A 88 -2.36 -29.74 -10.25
C GLY A 88 -3.65 -29.10 -10.78
N THR A 89 -3.76 -27.76 -10.86
CA THR A 89 -5.00 -27.10 -11.31
C THR A 89 -4.89 -26.45 -12.67
N CYS A 90 -3.71 -25.91 -13.00
CA CYS A 90 -3.48 -24.97 -14.11
C CYS A 90 -2.09 -25.14 -14.73
N GLY A 91 -1.45 -26.30 -14.51
CA GLY A 91 -0.20 -26.67 -15.15
C GLY A 91 1.03 -25.84 -14.74
N GLY A 92 0.98 -25.11 -13.62
CA GLY A 92 2.10 -24.25 -13.19
C GLY A 92 2.16 -22.91 -13.91
N ALA A 93 1.09 -22.51 -14.61
CA ALA A 93 1.02 -21.21 -15.26
C ALA A 93 1.22 -20.07 -14.25
N THR A 94 1.80 -18.97 -14.74
CA THR A 94 2.05 -17.77 -13.93
C THR A 94 1.47 -16.54 -14.58
N ILE A 95 1.00 -15.60 -13.76
CA ILE A 95 0.47 -14.30 -14.20
C ILE A 95 1.41 -13.21 -13.67
N PRO A 96 2.08 -12.45 -14.55
CA PRO A 96 2.90 -11.32 -14.11
C PRO A 96 2.07 -10.28 -13.37
N PHE A 97 2.59 -9.71 -12.27
CA PHE A 97 1.87 -8.65 -11.56
C PHE A 97 1.63 -7.42 -12.42
N SER A 98 2.41 -7.19 -13.48
CA SER A 98 2.17 -6.11 -14.44
C SER A 98 0.80 -6.18 -15.12
N LYS A 99 0.11 -7.32 -15.07
CA LYS A 99 -1.27 -7.47 -15.54
C LYS A 99 -2.33 -7.03 -14.54
N ILE A 100 -1.94 -6.71 -13.30
CA ILE A 100 -2.84 -6.37 -12.21
C ILE A 100 -2.84 -4.85 -12.00
N SER A 101 -4.04 -4.29 -12.04
CA SER A 101 -4.36 -2.93 -11.63
C SER A 101 -5.02 -2.91 -10.25
N TRP A 102 -5.12 -1.74 -9.65
CA TRP A 102 -5.90 -1.53 -8.45
C TRP A 102 -6.70 -0.23 -8.54
N VAL A 103 -7.87 -0.24 -7.93
CA VAL A 103 -8.66 0.95 -7.65
C VAL A 103 -8.40 1.35 -6.19
N ALA A 104 -7.93 2.57 -5.99
CA ALA A 104 -7.77 3.15 -4.65
C ALA A 104 -9.10 3.77 -4.20
N THR A 105 -9.48 3.50 -2.96
CA THR A 105 -10.64 4.11 -2.28
C THR A 105 -10.23 4.53 -0.88
N PHE A 106 -10.95 5.48 -0.28
CA PHE A 106 -10.56 6.15 0.97
C PHE A 106 -9.19 6.87 0.91
N ASN A 107 -8.69 7.14 -0.29
CA ASN A 107 -7.51 7.97 -0.52
C ASN A 107 -7.87 9.46 -0.63
N ASP A 108 -6.91 10.32 -0.35
CA ASP A 108 -6.98 11.75 -0.68
C ASP A 108 -6.55 11.99 -2.14
N ASN A 109 -6.74 13.22 -2.62
CA ASN A 109 -6.45 13.66 -3.97
C ASN A 109 -4.95 13.50 -4.32
N LEU A 110 -4.60 13.51 -5.61
CA LEU A 110 -3.20 13.34 -6.08
C LEU A 110 -2.21 14.32 -5.43
N ALA A 111 -2.62 15.57 -5.19
CA ALA A 111 -1.74 16.58 -4.58
C ALA A 111 -1.46 16.31 -3.09
N SER A 112 -2.22 15.42 -2.45
CA SER A 112 -1.94 14.93 -1.09
C SER A 112 -0.66 14.09 -1.03
N GLY A 113 -0.35 13.37 -2.11
CA GLY A 113 0.69 12.35 -2.13
C GLY A 113 0.24 10.95 -1.70
N ASP A 114 -1.06 10.74 -1.47
CA ASP A 114 -1.69 9.45 -1.16
C ASP A 114 -1.66 8.48 -2.36
N ILE A 115 -1.89 7.20 -2.11
CA ILE A 115 -2.00 6.16 -3.12
C ILE A 115 -3.18 6.46 -4.04
N GLN A 116 -2.89 6.50 -5.33
CA GLN A 116 -3.89 6.67 -6.38
C GLN A 116 -4.19 5.34 -7.07
N THR A 117 -5.32 5.25 -7.76
CA THR A 117 -5.64 4.15 -8.70
C THR A 117 -4.50 3.98 -9.69
N GLY A 118 -4.09 2.73 -9.93
CA GLY A 118 -2.88 2.48 -10.69
C GLY A 118 -2.71 1.03 -11.12
N ARG A 119 -1.49 0.72 -11.57
CA ARG A 119 -1.12 -0.59 -12.09
C ARG A 119 0.28 -0.96 -11.63
N PHE A 120 0.49 -2.23 -11.34
CA PHE A 120 1.82 -2.71 -11.02
C PHE A 120 2.69 -2.68 -12.28
N THR A 121 3.96 -2.36 -12.08
CA THR A 121 4.95 -2.34 -13.16
C THR A 121 5.64 -3.69 -13.36
N GLY A 122 5.52 -4.61 -12.40
CA GLY A 122 6.32 -5.84 -12.38
C GLY A 122 7.77 -5.62 -11.90
N GLY A 123 8.09 -4.41 -11.43
CA GLY A 123 9.42 -4.08 -10.89
C GLY A 123 9.58 -4.40 -9.41
N GLY A 124 10.83 -4.38 -8.94
CA GLY A 124 11.18 -4.59 -7.53
C GLY A 124 10.98 -3.37 -6.62
N SER A 125 10.68 -2.19 -7.18
CA SER A 125 10.54 -0.96 -6.41
C SER A 125 9.79 0.10 -7.22
N GLN A 126 8.46 0.06 -7.17
CA GLN A 126 7.57 1.08 -7.72
C GLN A 126 7.10 2.03 -6.61
N LEU A 127 7.24 3.34 -6.81
CA LEU A 127 6.68 4.34 -5.89
C LEU A 127 5.16 4.41 -6.09
N ILE A 128 4.39 4.32 -5.01
CA ILE A 128 2.92 4.36 -5.04
C ILE A 128 2.30 5.43 -4.13
N ALA A 129 3.04 5.96 -3.16
CA ALA A 129 2.67 7.16 -2.42
C ALA A 129 3.92 7.94 -2.01
N SER A 130 3.81 9.27 -1.95
CA SER A 130 4.89 10.17 -1.55
C SER A 130 4.30 11.46 -1.02
N TYR A 131 4.41 11.68 0.28
CA TYR A 131 3.90 12.87 0.94
C TYR A 131 4.90 13.40 1.95
N ASN A 132 4.82 14.70 2.22
CA ASN A 132 5.61 15.28 3.28
C ASN A 132 4.89 15.11 4.60
N ALA A 133 5.53 14.35 5.48
CA ALA A 133 5.19 14.42 6.87
C ALA A 133 5.75 15.76 7.41
N ASN A 134 4.98 16.86 7.41
CA ASN A 134 5.33 18.13 8.09
C ASN A 134 4.54 18.37 9.37
N ALA A 135 5.23 18.62 10.49
CA ALA A 135 4.57 19.11 11.71
C ALA A 135 4.84 20.61 11.87
N THR A 136 3.77 21.41 12.01
CA THR A 136 3.90 22.83 12.36
C THR A 136 3.20 23.05 13.70
N PHE A 137 3.92 23.62 14.66
CA PHE A 137 3.35 24.02 15.94
C PHE A 137 3.62 25.51 16.17
N CYS A 138 2.65 26.20 16.75
CA CYS A 138 2.91 27.54 17.27
C CYS A 138 3.83 27.44 18.48
N SER A 139 4.98 28.12 18.44
CA SER A 139 5.85 28.31 19.62
C SER A 139 6.15 29.79 19.85
N GLY A 140 6.09 30.22 21.11
CA GLY A 140 6.33 31.61 21.52
C GLY A 140 5.29 32.16 22.49
N LEU A 141 5.62 33.30 23.12
CA LEU A 141 4.83 33.94 24.18
C LEU A 141 3.39 34.29 23.72
N LEU A 142 3.18 34.52 22.42
CA LEU A 142 1.90 34.93 21.85
C LEU A 142 1.00 33.76 21.43
N CYS A 143 1.49 32.51 21.44
CA CYS A 143 0.70 31.35 21.02
C CYS A 143 -0.57 31.07 21.84
N PRO A 144 -0.60 31.30 23.17
CA PRO A 144 -1.83 31.18 23.95
C PRO A 144 -2.90 32.21 23.55
N LEU A 145 -2.49 33.36 23.01
CA LEU A 145 -3.37 34.46 22.61
C LEU A 145 -3.92 34.30 21.18
N LEU A 146 -3.23 33.53 20.32
CA LEU A 146 -3.60 33.29 18.92
C LEU A 146 -4.26 31.91 18.69
N GLY A 147 -4.49 31.16 19.77
CA GLY A 147 -4.87 29.75 19.72
C GLY A 147 -3.65 28.85 19.48
N ALA A 148 -3.40 27.91 20.38
CA ALA A 148 -2.34 26.93 20.17
C ALA A 148 -2.76 25.98 19.04
N TRP A 149 -2.18 26.13 17.85
CA TRP A 149 -2.43 25.23 16.73
C TRP A 149 -1.28 24.25 16.56
N THR A 150 -1.64 22.97 16.49
CA THR A 150 -0.75 21.88 16.08
C THR A 150 -1.28 21.31 14.76
N TYR A 151 -0.50 21.46 13.70
CA TYR A 151 -0.76 20.76 12.44
C TYR A 151 0.12 19.52 12.41
N GLN A 152 -0.48 18.36 12.63
CA GLN A 152 0.17 17.08 12.32
C GLN A 152 0.06 16.79 10.83
N SER A 153 1.07 16.10 10.33
CA SER A 153 1.27 15.92 8.91
C SER A 153 0.35 14.90 8.26
N ARG A 154 0.23 15.01 6.94
CA ARG A 154 -0.36 14.00 6.07
C ARG A 154 0.14 12.60 6.43
N GLN A 155 -0.77 11.64 6.37
CA GLN A 155 -0.55 10.22 6.65
C GLN A 155 -1.55 9.40 5.83
N LEU A 156 -1.25 8.12 5.61
CA LEU A 156 -2.20 7.23 4.94
C LEU A 156 -3.08 6.56 6.01
N THR A 157 -4.38 6.85 5.99
CA THR A 157 -5.36 6.35 6.99
C THR A 157 -6.29 5.30 6.39
N GLY A 158 -5.73 4.17 5.96
CA GLY A 158 -6.54 3.05 5.47
C GLY A 158 -6.99 3.20 4.04
N THR A 159 -6.09 3.71 3.18
CA THR A 159 -6.28 3.68 1.74
C THR A 159 -6.50 2.22 1.31
N ARG A 160 -7.67 1.95 0.74
CA ARG A 160 -8.12 0.61 0.36
C ARG A 160 -7.86 0.35 -1.10
N LEU A 161 -7.12 -0.71 -1.38
CA LEU A 161 -6.83 -1.18 -2.73
C LEU A 161 -7.71 -2.37 -3.08
N GLN A 162 -8.49 -2.22 -4.16
CA GLN A 162 -9.22 -3.33 -4.78
C GLN A 162 -8.51 -3.71 -6.08
N PHE A 163 -8.05 -4.95 -6.19
CA PHE A 163 -7.26 -5.39 -7.34
C PHE A 163 -8.14 -5.91 -8.48
N THR A 164 -7.72 -5.62 -9.70
CA THR A 164 -8.33 -6.12 -10.93
C THR A 164 -7.24 -6.65 -11.83
N TYR A 165 -7.51 -7.77 -12.50
CA TYR A 165 -6.62 -8.34 -13.49
C TYR A 165 -7.17 -8.10 -14.89
N ASP A 166 -6.32 -7.59 -15.79
CA ASP A 166 -6.66 -7.39 -17.19
C ASP A 166 -6.62 -8.72 -17.92
N ASN A 167 -7.77 -9.16 -18.40
CA ASN A 167 -7.92 -10.46 -19.05
C ASN A 167 -7.56 -10.42 -20.55
N ASP A 168 -6.38 -9.89 -20.87
CA ASP A 168 -5.87 -9.76 -22.24
C ASP A 168 -5.16 -11.02 -22.75
N VAL A 169 -4.72 -11.88 -21.83
CA VAL A 169 -4.15 -13.20 -22.10
C VAL A 169 -5.04 -14.26 -21.47
N VAL A 170 -5.33 -15.31 -22.23
CA VAL A 170 -6.09 -16.46 -21.76
C VAL A 170 -5.18 -17.36 -20.91
N TYR A 171 -5.42 -17.38 -19.61
CA TYR A 171 -4.75 -18.30 -18.69
C TYR A 171 -5.62 -19.53 -18.40
N PRO A 172 -5.03 -20.70 -18.14
CA PRO A 172 -5.76 -21.87 -17.69
C PRO A 172 -6.61 -21.56 -16.45
N ALA A 173 -7.81 -22.15 -16.38
CA ALA A 173 -8.67 -22.03 -15.22
C ALA A 173 -7.93 -22.52 -13.96
N GLY A 174 -8.00 -21.74 -12.87
CA GLY A 174 -7.26 -22.07 -11.66
C GLY A 174 -7.17 -20.91 -10.68
N ASN A 175 -6.58 -21.21 -9.52
CA ASN A 175 -6.40 -20.24 -8.44
C ASN A 175 -4.95 -19.74 -8.46
N TYR A 176 -4.77 -18.49 -8.90
CA TYR A 176 -3.48 -17.84 -8.97
C TYR A 176 -3.25 -17.04 -7.69
N LYS A 177 -2.11 -17.26 -7.03
CA LYS A 177 -1.74 -16.61 -5.77
C LYS A 177 -0.34 -16.04 -5.84
N GLY A 178 -0.15 -14.89 -5.21
CA GLY A 178 1.16 -14.30 -5.01
C GLY A 178 1.11 -13.23 -3.94
N THR A 179 2.29 -12.68 -3.66
CA THR A 179 2.47 -11.69 -2.60
C THR A 179 3.18 -10.47 -3.17
N VAL A 180 2.71 -9.31 -2.73
CA VAL A 180 3.30 -8.01 -3.04
C VAL A 180 3.92 -7.47 -1.76
N ARG A 181 5.15 -6.95 -1.82
CA ARG A 181 5.83 -6.41 -0.65
C ARG A 181 5.79 -4.88 -0.66
N PHE A 182 5.27 -4.30 0.40
CA PHE A 182 5.25 -2.86 0.61
C PHE A 182 6.39 -2.44 1.54
N THR A 183 7.06 -1.35 1.22
CA THR A 183 8.14 -0.77 2.02
C THR A 183 7.89 0.71 2.18
N ALA A 184 7.76 1.17 3.42
CA ALA A 184 7.67 2.59 3.75
C ALA A 184 9.03 3.11 4.23
N SER A 185 9.41 4.31 3.81
CA SER A 185 10.58 5.03 4.32
C SER A 185 10.22 6.46 4.71
N MET A 186 11.00 7.02 5.63
CA MET A 186 10.91 8.41 6.06
C MET A 186 12.33 8.96 6.17
N GLU A 187 12.57 10.11 5.53
CA GLU A 187 13.86 10.82 5.51
C GLU A 187 13.70 12.24 6.08
#